data_AF-A0A164M6C5-F1
#
_entry.id   AF-A0A164M6C5-F1
#
_cell.length_a   1.000
_cell.length_b   1.000
_cell.length_c   1.000
_cell.angle_alpha   90.00
_cell.angle_beta   90.00
_cell.angle_gamma   90.00
#
_symmetry.space_group_name_H-M   'P 1'
#
loop_
_entity.id
_entity.type
_entity.pdbx_description
1 polymer ?
#
loop_
_entity_poly.entity_id
_entity_poly.type
_entity_poly.pdbx_seq_one_letter_code
_entity_poly.pdbx_strand_id
1 'polypeptide(L)'
;MHEDGYIGQIEWGIAGRALPGQRVSGDRSLVLDAGGGSVLFAVLDGLGHGAAAADAADRATQVLAENRAEPLDVLMLMCHRAMSDTRGAAVSLALFGPGDRLQWLGVGNVETRVVAVGPGKPTIRAGALPTRGIVGYLLPPSLQTQTVSVRPGDLLLMSTDGIVDDYVDGLDLAKPTAEITSDILAKYAKDTDDALVLAARHRGPMGPAS
;
A
#
# COMPACT_ATOMS: atom_id res chain seq x y z
N MET A 1 -1.01 14.13 5.68
CA MET A 1 -0.10 13.15 6.30
C MET A 1 1.04 12.93 5.34
N HIS A 2 2.27 13.04 5.81
CA HIS A 2 3.47 12.70 5.06
C HIS A 2 4.40 11.95 6.01
N GLU A 3 4.78 10.74 5.63
CA GLU A 3 5.71 9.90 6.39
C GLU A 3 6.65 9.22 5.40
N ASP A 4 7.90 9.04 5.78
CA ASP A 4 8.90 8.39 4.94
C ASP A 4 10.00 7.80 5.81
N GLY A 5 10.79 6.91 5.21
CA GLY A 5 11.92 6.33 5.90
C GLY A 5 12.52 5.13 5.19
N TYR A 6 13.29 4.37 5.96
CA TYR A 6 13.97 3.17 5.50
C TYR A 6 13.76 2.01 6.46
N ILE A 7 13.53 0.82 5.93
CA ILE A 7 13.67 -0.44 6.67
C ILE A 7 14.64 -1.32 5.89
N GLY A 8 15.84 -1.51 6.44
CA GLY A 8 16.94 -2.16 5.72
C GLY A 8 17.27 -1.40 4.43
N GLN A 9 17.15 -2.08 3.29
CA GLN A 9 17.42 -1.52 1.96
C GLN A 9 16.16 -0.98 1.25
N ILE A 10 15.00 -1.03 1.92
CA ILE A 10 13.75 -0.54 1.37
C ILE A 10 13.54 0.90 1.82
N GLU A 11 13.58 1.81 0.86
CA GLU A 11 13.10 3.19 1.02
C GLU A 11 11.59 3.20 0.84
N TRP A 12 10.85 3.93 1.67
CA TRP A 12 9.41 4.07 1.54
C TRP A 12 8.96 5.51 1.79
N GLY A 13 7.78 5.85 1.28
CA GLY A 13 7.14 7.14 1.44
C GLY A 13 5.63 6.99 1.40
N ILE A 14 4.92 7.79 2.16
CA ILE A 14 3.46 7.83 2.28
C ILE A 14 3.03 9.28 2.19
N ALA A 15 2.00 9.53 1.40
CA ALA A 15 1.29 10.80 1.40
C ALA A 15 -0.22 10.52 1.42
N GLY A 16 -0.95 11.22 2.29
CA GLY A 16 -2.40 11.07 2.34
C GLY A 16 -3.12 12.28 2.91
N ARG A 17 -4.40 12.42 2.58
CA ARG A 17 -5.29 13.46 3.11
C ARG A 17 -6.69 12.90 3.36
N ALA A 18 -7.39 13.55 4.29
CA ALA A 18 -8.81 13.32 4.45
C ALA A 18 -9.61 14.02 3.34
N LEU A 19 -10.81 13.53 3.08
CA LEU A 19 -11.84 14.18 2.29
C LEU A 19 -12.00 15.64 2.76
N PRO A 20 -12.04 16.63 1.86
CA PRO A 20 -12.26 18.02 2.23
C PRO A 20 -13.49 18.20 3.15
N GLY A 21 -13.27 18.79 4.32
CA GLY A 21 -14.29 18.99 5.34
C GLY A 21 -14.40 17.86 6.38
N GLN A 22 -13.74 16.72 6.18
CA GLN A 22 -13.54 15.71 7.21
C GLN A 22 -12.29 16.00 8.03
N ARG A 23 -12.35 15.68 9.33
CA ARG A 23 -11.19 15.81 10.24
C ARG A 23 -10.29 14.57 10.26
N VAL A 24 -10.84 13.43 9.85
CA VAL A 24 -10.21 12.12 9.95
C VAL A 24 -10.44 11.40 8.63
N SER A 25 -9.38 10.88 8.04
CA SER A 25 -9.43 10.05 6.86
C SER A 25 -9.87 8.62 7.22
N GLY A 26 -10.66 7.98 6.36
CA GLY A 26 -10.96 6.56 6.42
C GLY A 26 -9.80 5.67 5.98
N ASP A 27 -8.82 6.24 5.27
CA ASP A 27 -7.66 5.52 4.76
C ASP A 27 -6.59 5.31 5.83
N ARG A 28 -5.93 4.16 5.80
CA ARG A 28 -4.74 3.87 6.60
C ARG A 28 -3.65 3.21 5.77
N SER A 29 -2.43 3.39 6.23
CA SER A 29 -1.25 2.72 5.68
C SER A 29 -0.35 2.24 6.79
N LEU A 30 0.41 1.17 6.52
CA LEU A 30 1.44 0.67 7.41
C LEU A 30 2.69 0.27 6.64
N VAL A 31 3.83 0.48 7.29
CA VAL A 31 5.13 -0.07 6.89
C VAL A 31 5.76 -0.71 8.12
N LEU A 32 5.99 -2.03 8.07
CA LEU A 32 6.42 -2.81 9.21
C LEU A 32 7.60 -3.71 8.84
N ASP A 33 8.60 -3.78 9.72
CA ASP A 33 9.62 -4.82 9.66
C ASP A 33 8.99 -6.17 10.06
N ALA A 34 8.83 -7.05 9.07
CA ALA A 34 8.23 -8.37 9.23
C ALA A 34 9.26 -9.44 9.65
N GLY A 35 10.52 -9.05 9.87
CA GLY A 35 11.60 -9.95 10.24
C GLY A 35 12.22 -10.68 9.06
N GLY A 36 13.39 -11.27 9.28
CA GLY A 36 14.11 -12.03 8.24
C GLY A 36 14.51 -11.20 7.02
N GLY A 37 14.61 -9.87 7.15
CA GLY A 37 14.87 -8.94 6.05
C GLY A 37 13.63 -8.63 5.20
N SER A 38 12.43 -8.97 5.67
CA SER A 38 11.17 -8.71 4.98
C SER A 38 10.49 -7.44 5.49
N VAL A 39 9.81 -6.72 4.60
CA VAL A 39 9.07 -5.51 4.94
C VAL A 39 7.64 -5.63 4.45
N LEU A 40 6.69 -5.51 5.38
CA LEU A 40 5.25 -5.56 5.12
C LEU A 40 4.72 -4.14 4.90
N PHE A 41 3.99 -3.98 3.80
CA PHE A 41 3.27 -2.79 3.42
C PHE A 41 1.78 -3.10 3.42
N ALA A 42 0.98 -2.18 3.94
CA ALA A 42 -0.47 -2.26 3.85
C ALA A 42 -1.05 -0.91 3.48
N VAL A 43 -2.09 -0.93 2.66
CA VAL A 43 -2.98 0.20 2.41
C VAL A 43 -4.42 -0.29 2.60
N LEU A 44 -5.18 0.45 3.38
CA LEU A 44 -6.55 0.17 3.74
C LEU A 44 -7.41 1.38 3.40
N ASP A 45 -8.55 1.14 2.76
CA ASP A 45 -9.57 2.12 2.43
C ASP A 45 -10.85 1.70 3.17
N GLY A 46 -11.13 2.37 4.28
CA GLY A 46 -12.28 2.08 5.13
C GLY A 46 -13.58 2.52 4.46
N LEU A 47 -14.64 1.72 4.53
CA LEU A 47 -15.86 2.01 3.76
C LEU A 47 -16.54 3.33 4.17
N GLY A 48 -16.61 4.25 3.21
CA GLY A 48 -17.12 5.61 3.39
C GLY A 48 -16.06 6.53 3.98
N HIS A 49 -16.46 7.57 4.70
CA HIS A 49 -15.51 8.56 5.23
C HIS A 49 -15.71 8.85 6.73
N GLY A 50 -14.68 9.43 7.34
CA GLY A 50 -14.70 9.88 8.74
C GLY A 50 -14.47 8.76 9.75
N ALA A 51 -14.86 9.03 11.01
CA ALA A 51 -14.47 8.19 12.16
C ALA A 51 -14.89 6.71 12.07
N ALA A 52 -16.01 6.40 11.41
CA ALA A 52 -16.49 5.02 11.28
C ALA A 52 -15.70 4.21 10.25
N ALA A 53 -15.21 4.86 9.18
CA ALA A 53 -14.30 4.24 8.21
C ALA A 53 -12.92 4.04 8.85
N ALA A 54 -12.46 5.07 9.58
CA ALA A 54 -11.23 5.04 10.36
C ALA A 54 -11.20 3.88 11.38
N ASP A 55 -12.27 3.65 12.15
CA ASP A 55 -12.31 2.55 13.15
C ASP A 55 -12.05 1.17 12.52
N ALA A 56 -12.64 0.90 11.34
CA ALA A 56 -12.39 -0.34 10.62
C ALA A 56 -10.90 -0.48 10.26
N ALA A 57 -10.35 0.54 9.59
CA ALA A 57 -8.97 0.54 9.17
C ALA A 57 -8.00 0.46 10.37
N ASP A 58 -8.26 1.19 11.45
CA ASP A 58 -7.46 1.20 12.68
C ASP A 58 -7.39 -0.20 13.32
N ARG A 59 -8.51 -0.92 13.44
CA ARG A 59 -8.51 -2.30 13.97
C ARG A 59 -7.66 -3.25 13.14
N ALA A 60 -7.75 -3.16 11.81
CA ALA A 60 -6.92 -3.96 10.94
C ALA A 60 -5.43 -3.58 11.06
N THR A 61 -5.09 -2.30 11.20
CA THR A 61 -3.70 -1.89 11.43
C THR A 61 -3.12 -2.46 12.71
N GLN A 62 -3.90 -2.52 13.79
CA GLN A 62 -3.46 -3.14 15.05
C GLN A 62 -3.15 -4.64 14.86
N VAL A 63 -4.04 -5.38 14.19
CA VAL A 63 -3.83 -6.79 13.88
C VAL A 63 -2.56 -7.02 13.07
N LEU A 64 -2.34 -6.20 12.03
CA LEU A 64 -1.15 -6.28 11.19
C LEU A 64 0.13 -6.01 12.01
N ALA A 65 0.10 -5.01 12.90
CA ALA A 65 1.25 -4.67 13.75
C ALA A 65 1.64 -5.81 14.70
N GLU A 66 0.65 -6.49 15.29
CA GLU A 66 0.83 -7.59 16.23
C GLU A 66 1.25 -8.90 15.55
N ASN A 67 0.87 -9.11 14.29
CA ASN A 67 1.02 -10.39 13.58
C ASN A 67 1.87 -10.31 12.30
N ARG A 68 2.63 -9.22 12.12
CA ARG A 68 3.38 -8.86 10.88
C ARG A 68 4.25 -9.93 10.21
N ALA A 69 4.59 -11.02 10.91
CA ALA A 69 5.37 -12.13 10.37
C ALA A 69 4.51 -13.27 9.76
N GLU A 70 3.19 -13.21 9.91
CA GLU A 70 2.28 -14.21 9.35
C GLU A 70 2.15 -14.09 7.82
N PRO A 71 1.77 -15.18 7.13
CA PRO A 71 1.48 -15.15 5.69
C PRO A 71 0.36 -14.14 5.34
N LEU A 72 0.42 -13.54 4.14
CA LEU A 72 -0.51 -12.48 3.73
C LEU A 72 -1.99 -12.90 3.74
N ASP A 73 -2.29 -14.15 3.37
CA ASP A 73 -3.64 -14.71 3.41
C ASP A 73 -4.15 -14.91 4.85
N VAL A 74 -3.26 -15.32 5.76
CA VAL A 74 -3.56 -15.38 7.20
C VAL A 74 -3.81 -13.99 7.75
N LEU A 75 -2.94 -13.01 7.46
CA LEU A 75 -3.13 -11.61 7.86
C LEU A 75 -4.46 -11.04 7.36
N MET A 76 -4.81 -11.30 6.10
CA MET A 76 -6.07 -10.87 5.51
C MET A 76 -7.29 -11.46 6.24
N LEU A 77 -7.23 -12.75 6.60
CA LEU A 77 -8.29 -13.39 7.38
C LEU A 77 -8.40 -12.84 8.80
N MET A 78 -7.27 -12.52 9.45
CA MET A 78 -7.25 -11.89 10.77
C MET A 78 -7.86 -10.49 10.73
N CYS A 79 -7.50 -9.68 9.72
CA CYS A 79 -8.10 -8.38 9.47
C CYS A 79 -9.62 -8.50 9.25
N HIS A 80 -10.07 -9.50 8.47
CA HIS A 80 -11.50 -9.74 8.26
C HIS A 80 -12.26 -10.01 9.57
N ARG A 81 -11.69 -10.82 10.47
CA ARG A 81 -12.31 -11.10 11.77
C ARG A 81 -12.35 -9.86 12.66
N ALA A 82 -11.26 -9.11 12.74
CA ALA A 82 -11.17 -7.92 13.59
C ALA A 82 -12.09 -6.77 13.15
N MET A 83 -12.45 -6.73 11.86
CA MET A 83 -13.36 -5.73 11.29
C MET A 83 -14.83 -6.19 11.20
N SER A 84 -15.18 -7.38 11.70
CA SER A 84 -16.49 -8.01 11.47
C SER A 84 -17.71 -7.24 12.02
N ASP A 85 -17.50 -6.34 12.98
CA ASP A 85 -18.49 -5.46 13.58
C ASP A 85 -18.35 -3.99 13.13
N THR A 86 -17.55 -3.74 12.11
CA THR A 86 -17.28 -2.40 11.56
C THR A 86 -17.90 -2.23 10.18
N ARG A 87 -17.61 -1.10 9.51
CA ARG A 87 -17.96 -0.93 8.09
C ARG A 87 -17.14 -1.82 7.15
N GLY A 88 -16.01 -2.36 7.63
CA GLY A 88 -15.03 -3.04 6.81
C GLY A 88 -14.18 -2.07 5.98
N ALA A 89 -13.27 -2.65 5.21
CA ALA A 89 -12.35 -1.92 4.36
C ALA A 89 -12.00 -2.71 3.10
N ALA A 90 -11.59 -2.02 2.05
CA ALA A 90 -10.70 -2.60 1.06
C ALA A 90 -9.28 -2.62 1.61
N VAL A 91 -8.53 -3.69 1.34
CA VAL A 91 -7.20 -3.90 1.91
C VAL A 91 -6.30 -4.47 0.84
N SER A 92 -5.14 -3.85 0.65
CA SER A 92 -4.03 -4.45 -0.08
C SER A 92 -2.83 -4.61 0.83
N LEU A 93 -2.24 -5.80 0.81
CA LEU A 93 -1.01 -6.14 1.53
C LEU A 93 0.08 -6.47 0.51
N ALA A 94 1.29 -6.02 0.78
CA ALA A 94 2.47 -6.35 0.00
C ALA A 94 3.67 -6.63 0.91
N LEU A 95 4.38 -7.72 0.66
CA LEU A 95 5.55 -8.14 1.44
C LEU A 95 6.76 -8.19 0.52
N PHE A 96 7.68 -7.25 0.71
CA PHE A 96 9.03 -7.39 0.15
C PHE A 96 9.76 -8.43 0.98
N GLY A 97 10.14 -9.55 0.35
CA GLY A 97 10.93 -10.61 0.98
C GLY A 97 12.35 -10.68 0.41
N PRO A 98 13.20 -11.53 0.99
CA PRO A 98 14.55 -11.77 0.49
C PRO A 98 14.57 -12.25 -0.97
N GLY A 99 15.64 -11.91 -1.69
CA GLY A 99 15.89 -12.41 -3.05
C GLY A 99 15.05 -11.72 -4.13
N ASP A 100 14.81 -10.41 -3.97
CA ASP A 100 14.09 -9.57 -4.94
C ASP A 100 12.69 -10.11 -5.30
N ARG A 101 11.95 -10.53 -4.27
CA ARG A 101 10.58 -11.03 -4.39
C ARG A 101 9.61 -10.11 -3.67
N LEU A 102 8.52 -9.79 -4.36
CA LEU A 102 7.38 -9.11 -3.80
C LEU A 102 6.18 -10.06 -3.82
N GLN A 103 5.59 -10.29 -2.66
CA GLN A 103 4.30 -10.97 -2.55
C GLN A 103 3.22 -9.93 -2.33
N TRP A 104 2.04 -10.11 -2.90
CA TRP A 104 0.90 -9.25 -2.60
C TRP A 104 -0.41 -10.04 -2.53
N LEU A 105 -1.37 -9.46 -1.82
CA LEU A 105 -2.75 -9.93 -1.74
C LEU A 105 -3.66 -8.73 -1.51
N GLY A 106 -4.65 -8.55 -2.37
CA GLY A 106 -5.61 -7.45 -2.27
C GLY A 106 -7.06 -7.94 -2.33
N VAL A 107 -7.91 -7.31 -1.53
CA VAL A 107 -9.37 -7.45 -1.55
C VAL A 107 -9.99 -6.05 -1.62
N GLY A 108 -10.83 -5.80 -2.62
CA GLY A 108 -11.49 -4.51 -2.83
C GLY A 108 -10.91 -3.73 -4.01
N ASN A 109 -10.72 -2.43 -3.81
CA ASN A 109 -10.37 -1.42 -4.83
C ASN A 109 -8.98 -0.79 -4.62
N VAL A 110 -8.25 -1.11 -3.55
CA VAL A 110 -6.88 -0.61 -3.34
C VAL A 110 -5.97 -1.14 -4.43
N GLU A 111 -5.40 -0.22 -5.20
CA GLU A 111 -4.51 -0.54 -6.31
C GLU A 111 -3.11 -0.85 -5.80
N THR A 112 -2.42 -1.78 -6.46
CA THR A 112 -1.03 -2.14 -6.14
C THR A 112 -0.28 -2.50 -7.42
N ARG A 113 0.83 -1.82 -7.69
CA ARG A 113 1.60 -1.93 -8.93
C ARG A 113 3.09 -1.88 -8.68
N VAL A 114 3.85 -2.52 -9.55
CA VAL A 114 5.30 -2.36 -9.66
C VAL A 114 5.60 -1.60 -10.94
N VAL A 115 6.21 -0.44 -10.79
CA VAL A 115 6.62 0.46 -11.87
C VAL A 115 8.15 0.41 -11.99
N ALA A 116 8.65 0.36 -13.22
CA ALA A 116 10.07 0.38 -13.49
C ALA A 116 10.41 1.36 -14.61
N VAL A 117 11.70 1.66 -14.74
CA VAL A 117 12.23 2.42 -15.87
C VAL A 117 11.95 1.66 -17.17
N GLY A 118 11.27 2.31 -18.10
CA GLY A 118 11.04 1.81 -19.45
C GLY A 118 11.68 2.72 -20.51
N PRO A 119 11.62 2.34 -21.80
CA PRO A 119 12.13 3.17 -22.89
C PRO A 119 11.35 4.49 -22.98
N GLY A 120 12.00 5.60 -22.62
CA GLY A 120 11.44 6.95 -22.72
C GLY A 120 10.53 7.38 -21.57
N LYS A 121 9.81 6.46 -20.92
CA LYS A 121 8.94 6.74 -19.76
C LYS A 121 8.85 5.55 -18.79
N PRO A 122 8.38 5.75 -17.54
CA PRO A 122 8.07 4.66 -16.64
C PRO A 122 7.07 3.66 -17.24
N THR A 123 7.17 2.40 -16.83
CA THR A 123 6.28 1.33 -17.31
C THR A 123 5.83 0.46 -16.15
N ILE A 124 4.56 0.04 -16.19
CA ILE A 124 4.01 -0.92 -15.23
C ILE A 124 4.55 -2.30 -15.61
N ARG A 125 5.40 -2.89 -14.75
CA ARG A 125 5.93 -4.25 -14.94
C ARG A 125 4.97 -5.31 -14.44
N ALA A 126 4.24 -5.02 -13.38
CA ALA A 126 3.25 -5.91 -12.80
C ALA A 126 2.19 -5.11 -12.05
N GLY A 127 0.94 -5.58 -12.05
CA GLY A 127 -0.16 -5.03 -11.28
C GLY A 127 -0.88 -6.14 -10.54
N ALA A 128 -1.16 -5.92 -9.26
CA ALA A 128 -2.03 -6.80 -8.50
C ALA A 128 -3.46 -6.68 -9.04
N LEU A 129 -4.14 -7.82 -9.17
CA LEU A 129 -5.56 -7.87 -9.46
C LEU A 129 -6.28 -8.15 -8.14
N PRO A 130 -6.75 -7.13 -7.41
CA PRO A 130 -7.45 -7.36 -6.16
C PRO A 130 -8.74 -8.14 -6.41
N THR A 131 -9.05 -9.07 -5.51
CA THR A 131 -10.29 -9.83 -5.61
C THR A 131 -11.44 -8.96 -5.11
N ARG A 132 -12.61 -9.04 -5.75
CA ARG A 132 -13.80 -8.31 -5.29
C ARG A 132 -14.20 -8.80 -3.89
N GLY A 133 -14.43 -7.86 -2.99
CA GLY A 133 -14.87 -8.13 -1.63
C GLY A 133 -14.68 -6.93 -0.72
N ILE A 134 -15.12 -7.08 0.52
CA ILE A 134 -14.96 -6.10 1.60
C ILE A 134 -14.45 -6.87 2.81
N VAL A 135 -13.25 -6.56 3.26
CA VAL A 135 -12.66 -7.18 4.46
C VAL A 135 -13.44 -6.68 5.67
N GLY A 136 -13.87 -7.56 6.57
CA GLY A 136 -14.85 -7.26 7.62
C GLY A 136 -16.32 -7.53 7.26
N TYR A 137 -16.66 -7.73 5.98
CA TYR A 137 -18.06 -7.97 5.57
C TYR A 137 -18.22 -9.17 4.63
N LEU A 138 -17.59 -9.13 3.45
CA LEU A 138 -17.66 -10.18 2.44
C LEU A 138 -16.26 -10.48 1.90
N LEU A 139 -15.62 -11.49 2.50
CA LEU A 139 -14.32 -11.97 2.04
C LEU A 139 -14.51 -13.00 0.92
N PRO A 140 -13.69 -12.96 -0.15
CA PRO A 140 -13.71 -14.01 -1.16
C PRO A 140 -13.34 -15.37 -0.55
N PRO A 141 -13.91 -16.48 -1.05
CA PRO A 141 -13.69 -17.82 -0.48
C PRO A 141 -12.27 -18.34 -0.71
N SER A 142 -11.57 -17.83 -1.73
CA SER A 142 -10.16 -18.15 -2.00
C SER A 142 -9.34 -16.87 -2.03
N LEU A 143 -8.44 -16.73 -1.07
CA LEU A 143 -7.38 -15.73 -1.09
C LEU A 143 -6.18 -16.31 -1.84
N GLN A 144 -5.63 -15.56 -2.79
CA GLN A 144 -4.52 -16.00 -3.62
C GLN A 144 -3.40 -14.97 -3.56
N THR A 145 -2.38 -15.28 -2.77
CA THR A 145 -1.15 -14.49 -2.74
C THR A 145 -0.40 -14.68 -4.05
N GLN A 146 -0.13 -13.58 -4.74
CA GLN A 146 0.66 -13.60 -5.96
C GLN A 146 2.09 -13.18 -5.63
N THR A 147 3.06 -13.76 -6.34
CA THR A 147 4.47 -13.43 -6.18
C THR A 147 5.02 -12.92 -7.49
N VAL A 148 5.69 -11.77 -7.46
CA VAL A 148 6.37 -11.17 -8.62
C VAL A 148 7.83 -10.90 -8.30
N SER A 149 8.68 -10.98 -9.33
CA SER A 149 10.07 -10.57 -9.22
C SER A 149 10.20 -9.06 -9.37
N VAL A 150 10.77 -8.42 -8.36
CA VAL A 150 11.16 -7.02 -8.37
C VAL A 150 12.65 -6.91 -8.70
N ARG A 151 13.12 -5.70 -8.99
CA ARG A 151 14.55 -5.42 -9.16
C ARG A 151 14.92 -4.21 -8.30
N PRO A 152 16.19 -4.07 -7.89
CA PRO A 152 16.65 -2.80 -7.32
C PRO A 152 16.28 -1.64 -8.26
N GLY A 153 15.65 -0.61 -7.69
CA GLY A 153 15.13 0.54 -8.43
C GLY A 153 13.67 0.43 -8.88
N ASP A 154 13.08 -0.77 -8.94
CA ASP A 154 11.64 -0.93 -9.18
C ASP A 154 10.85 -0.31 -8.00
N LEU A 155 9.76 0.38 -8.34
CA LEU A 155 8.92 1.12 -7.40
C LEU A 155 7.60 0.38 -7.20
N LEU A 156 7.36 -0.11 -5.98
CA LEU A 156 6.03 -0.49 -5.52
C LEU A 156 5.21 0.78 -5.30
N LEU A 157 4.02 0.84 -5.88
CA LEU A 157 3.02 1.86 -5.65
C LEU A 157 1.73 1.21 -5.20
N MET A 158 1.14 1.74 -4.13
CA MET A 158 -0.16 1.35 -3.62
C MET A 158 -1.01 2.62 -3.46
N SER A 159 -2.23 2.63 -3.95
CA SER A 159 -3.10 3.81 -3.87
C SER A 159 -4.56 3.44 -3.63
N THR A 160 -5.24 4.23 -2.80
CA THR A 160 -6.70 4.14 -2.62
C THR A 160 -7.41 4.74 -3.83
N ASP A 161 -8.71 4.50 -3.97
CA ASP A 161 -9.47 4.98 -5.13
C ASP A 161 -9.72 6.50 -5.11
N GLY A 162 -9.39 7.18 -4.02
CA GLY A 162 -9.26 8.63 -3.95
C GLY A 162 -8.15 9.21 -4.81
N ILE A 163 -7.23 8.38 -5.33
CA ILE A 163 -6.21 8.79 -6.30
C ILE A 163 -6.69 8.46 -7.73
N VAL A 164 -6.60 9.42 -8.63
CA VAL A 164 -6.86 9.20 -10.06
C VAL A 164 -5.75 8.35 -10.65
N ASP A 165 -6.13 7.20 -11.22
CA ASP A 165 -5.24 6.20 -11.80
C ASP A 165 -4.72 6.61 -13.21
N ASP A 166 -3.96 7.71 -13.27
CA ASP A 166 -3.29 8.18 -14.50
C ASP A 166 -1.98 8.94 -14.19
N TYR A 167 -1.25 8.50 -13.16
CA TYR A 167 -0.04 9.17 -12.69
C TYR A 167 1.27 8.54 -13.19
N VAL A 168 1.24 7.27 -13.61
CA VAL A 168 2.47 6.48 -13.88
C VAL A 168 3.33 7.09 -14.98
N ASP A 169 2.71 7.56 -16.06
CA ASP A 169 3.42 8.13 -17.21
C ASP A 169 4.22 9.39 -16.86
N GLY A 170 3.81 10.13 -15.83
CA GLY A 170 4.43 11.38 -15.38
C GLY A 170 5.43 11.22 -14.23
N LEU A 171 5.72 10.00 -13.78
CA LEU A 171 6.62 9.78 -12.65
C LEU A 171 8.08 10.00 -13.02
N ASP A 172 8.79 10.73 -12.16
CA ASP A 172 10.24 10.74 -12.14
C ASP A 172 10.75 9.72 -11.13
N LEU A 173 11.10 8.52 -11.62
CA LEU A 173 11.60 7.42 -10.78
C LEU A 173 13.00 7.70 -10.19
N ALA A 174 13.66 8.81 -10.51
CA ALA A 174 14.91 9.19 -9.85
C ALA A 174 14.67 9.85 -8.48
N LYS A 175 13.49 10.47 -8.28
CA LYS A 175 13.14 11.17 -7.05
C LYS A 175 13.04 10.23 -5.83
N PRO A 176 13.26 10.74 -4.61
CA PRO A 176 12.91 10.02 -3.37
C PRO A 176 11.43 9.59 -3.34
N THR A 177 11.12 8.49 -2.67
CA THR A 177 9.74 7.98 -2.54
C THR A 177 8.79 9.02 -1.93
N ALA A 178 9.27 9.79 -0.95
CA ALA A 178 8.50 10.85 -0.29
C ALA A 178 8.09 11.98 -1.25
N GLU A 179 8.97 12.37 -2.16
CA GLU A 179 8.66 13.36 -3.20
C GLU A 179 7.68 12.78 -4.22
N ILE A 180 7.87 11.52 -4.62
CA ILE A 180 6.96 10.83 -5.55
C ILE A 180 5.54 10.77 -4.98
N THR A 181 5.36 10.33 -3.73
CA THR A 181 4.03 10.26 -3.11
C THR A 181 3.41 11.64 -2.94
N SER A 182 4.20 12.64 -2.56
CA SER A 182 3.73 14.03 -2.42
C SER A 182 3.27 14.61 -3.77
N ASP A 183 4.02 14.37 -4.84
CA ASP A 183 3.68 14.79 -6.21
C ASP A 183 2.40 14.09 -6.70
N ILE A 184 2.25 12.79 -6.43
CA ILE A 184 1.03 12.03 -6.79
C ILE A 184 -0.17 12.60 -6.05
N LEU A 185 -0.07 12.75 -4.72
CA LEU A 185 -1.17 13.27 -3.90
C LEU A 185 -1.60 14.68 -4.36
N ALA A 186 -0.64 15.57 -4.61
CA ALA A 186 -0.92 16.95 -4.98
C ALA A 186 -1.62 17.09 -6.34
N LYS A 187 -1.33 16.20 -7.30
CA LYS A 187 -1.83 16.30 -8.68
C LYS A 187 -3.03 15.41 -8.97
N TYR A 188 -3.15 14.29 -8.27
CA TYR A 188 -4.09 13.22 -8.63
C TYR A 188 -5.10 12.88 -7.53
N ALA A 189 -5.03 13.49 -6.34
CA ALA A 189 -6.03 13.26 -5.30
C ALA A 189 -7.36 13.93 -5.65
N LYS A 190 -8.45 13.16 -5.59
CA LYS A 190 -9.82 13.63 -5.76
C LYS A 190 -10.28 14.46 -4.56
N ASP A 191 -11.12 15.44 -4.80
CA ASP A 191 -11.78 16.22 -3.73
C ASP A 191 -13.08 15.58 -3.21
N THR A 192 -13.42 14.41 -3.75
CA THR A 192 -14.65 13.67 -3.44
C THR A 192 -14.41 12.47 -2.53
N ASP A 193 -13.16 12.18 -2.16
CA ASP A 193 -12.85 11.06 -1.27
C ASP A 193 -11.63 11.32 -0.37
N ASP A 194 -11.42 10.42 0.59
CA ASP A 194 -10.14 10.24 1.25
C ASP A 194 -9.10 9.76 0.21
N ALA A 195 -7.84 10.20 0.34
CA ALA A 195 -6.82 9.86 -0.65
C ALA A 195 -5.51 9.51 0.01
N LEU A 196 -4.96 8.35 -0.33
CA LEU A 196 -3.71 7.84 0.20
C LEU A 196 -2.89 7.16 -0.89
N VAL A 197 -1.58 7.44 -0.91
CA VAL A 197 -0.59 6.77 -1.74
C VAL A 197 0.61 6.37 -0.90
N LEU A 198 1.07 5.14 -1.12
CA LEU A 198 2.29 4.58 -0.55
C LEU A 198 3.22 4.18 -1.69
N ALA A 199 4.49 4.52 -1.55
CA ALA A 199 5.56 4.11 -2.45
C ALA A 199 6.66 3.38 -1.67
N ALA A 200 7.23 2.34 -2.25
CA ALA A 200 8.39 1.65 -1.70
C ALA A 200 9.35 1.21 -2.81
N ARG A 201 10.65 1.28 -2.55
CA ARG A 201 11.68 0.95 -3.53
C ARG A 201 12.86 0.26 -2.86
N HIS A 202 13.27 -0.87 -3.45
CA HIS A 202 14.51 -1.53 -3.06
C HIS A 202 15.71 -0.76 -3.62
N ARG A 203 16.51 -0.13 -2.75
CA ARG A 203 17.67 0.68 -3.15
C ARG A 203 18.92 -0.15 -3.47
N GLY A 204 18.85 -1.47 -3.31
CA GLY A 204 20.04 -2.33 -3.43
C GLY A 204 20.95 -2.20 -2.20
N PRO A 205 22.11 -2.87 -2.19
CA PRO A 205 23.11 -2.61 -1.17
C PRO A 205 23.50 -1.15 -1.21
N MET A 206 23.23 -0.41 -0.13
CA MET A 206 23.78 0.92 0.04
C MET A 206 25.30 0.78 -0.01
N GLY A 207 25.94 1.35 -1.03
CA GLY A 207 27.39 1.46 -1.07
C GLY A 207 27.89 2.17 0.19
N PRO A 208 29.16 1.97 0.59
CA PRO A 208 29.69 2.68 1.75
C PRO A 208 29.48 4.19 1.54
N ALA A 209 28.85 4.84 2.52
CA ALA A 209 28.73 6.28 2.55
C ALA A 209 30.15 6.87 2.35
N SER A 210 30.33 7.62 1.27
CA SER A 210 31.57 8.33 0.98
C SER A 210 31.65 9.61 1.79
#